data_AF-A0A2X2JCA3-F1
#
_entry.id   AF-A0A2X2JCA3-F1
#
_cell.length_a   1.000
_cell.length_b   1.000
_cell.length_c   1.000
_cell.angle_alpha   90.00
_cell.angle_beta   90.00
_cell.angle_gamma   90.00
#
_symmetry.space_group_name_H-M   'P 1'
#
loop_
_entity.id
_entity.type
_entity.pdbx_description
1 polymer ?
#
loop_
_entity_poly.entity_id
_entity_poly.type
_entity_poly.pdbx_seq_one_letter_code
_entity_poly.pdbx_strand_id
1 'polypeptide(L)'
;MEKWDHKEKAAEALKLTSEDMLGNGLIDGIIPEPLGGAHQDPAAAAANLKSQLLKDLAELTAKDSDTLVTERIDKFSKMGVVTE
;
A
#
# COMPACT_ATOMS: atom_id res chain seq x y z
N MET A 1 -15.81 -31.56 -3.10
CA MET A 1 -16.36 -30.23 -2.73
C MET A 1 -15.47 -29.58 -1.66
N GLU A 2 -14.13 -29.75 -1.71
CA GLU A 2 -13.21 -29.45 -0.58
C GLU A 2 -12.29 -28.22 -0.80
N LYS A 3 -12.44 -27.48 -1.90
CA LYS A 3 -11.48 -26.41 -2.26
C LYS A 3 -11.79 -25.02 -1.65
N TRP A 4 -12.85 -24.89 -0.85
CA TRP A 4 -13.33 -23.59 -0.34
C TRP A 4 -13.16 -23.39 1.16
N ASP A 5 -13.03 -24.48 1.93
CA ASP A 5 -13.00 -24.45 3.41
C ASP A 5 -11.75 -23.74 3.97
N HIS A 6 -10.63 -23.81 3.24
CA HIS A 6 -9.37 -23.20 3.65
C HIS A 6 -9.13 -21.80 3.07
N LYS A 7 -10.09 -21.21 2.34
CA LYS A 7 -9.86 -19.92 1.66
C LYS A 7 -9.66 -18.76 2.64
N GLU A 8 -10.43 -18.72 3.73
CA GLU A 8 -10.29 -17.69 4.76
C GLU A 8 -8.93 -17.82 5.47
N LYS A 9 -8.56 -19.05 5.86
CA LYS A 9 -7.24 -19.33 6.47
C LYS A 9 -6.08 -18.99 5.54
N ALA A 10 -6.22 -19.23 4.24
CA ALA A 10 -5.21 -18.86 3.25
C ALA A 10 -5.12 -17.34 3.07
N ALA A 11 -6.25 -16.63 3.04
CA ALA A 11 -6.27 -15.16 2.94
C ALA A 11 -5.63 -14.50 4.17
N GLU A 12 -5.93 -15.00 5.37
CA GLU A 12 -5.31 -14.55 6.63
C GLU A 12 -3.81 -14.83 6.66
N ALA A 13 -3.39 -16.03 6.22
CA ALA A 13 -1.97 -16.40 6.19
C ALA A 13 -1.15 -15.54 5.22
N LEU A 14 -1.75 -15.11 4.10
CA LEU A 14 -1.08 -14.26 3.12
C LEU A 14 -1.01 -12.80 3.56
N LYS A 15 -1.73 -12.38 4.61
CA LYS A 15 -1.68 -11.04 5.19
C LYS A 15 -1.82 -9.94 4.11
N LEU A 16 -2.81 -10.12 3.24
CA LEU A 16 -3.06 -9.25 2.08
C LEU A 16 -3.90 -8.02 2.41
N THR A 17 -4.22 -7.79 3.69
CA THR A 17 -4.98 -6.61 4.10
C THR A 17 -4.09 -5.37 3.99
N SER A 18 -4.69 -4.20 3.77
CA SER A 18 -3.96 -2.93 3.70
C SER A 18 -3.20 -2.64 4.99
N GLU A 19 -3.77 -2.98 6.15
CA GLU A 19 -3.13 -2.83 7.46
C GLU A 19 -1.91 -3.73 7.61
N ASP A 20 -2.02 -5.01 7.22
CA ASP A 20 -0.89 -5.94 7.25
C ASP A 20 0.22 -5.51 6.29
N MET A 21 -0.13 -5.07 5.07
CA MET A 21 0.83 -4.60 4.09
C MET A 21 1.56 -3.34 4.58
N LEU A 22 0.86 -2.45 5.28
CA LEU A 22 1.47 -1.28 5.91
C LEU A 22 2.39 -1.68 7.06
N GLY A 23 1.96 -2.62 7.90
CA GLY A 23 2.77 -3.16 9.00
C GLY A 23 4.04 -3.87 8.52
N ASN A 24 4.00 -4.49 7.35
CA ASN A 24 5.16 -5.12 6.69
C ASN A 24 6.01 -4.12 5.90
N GLY A 25 5.67 -2.83 5.88
CA GLY A 25 6.41 -1.80 5.12
C GLY A 25 6.33 -1.96 3.60
N LEU A 26 5.36 -2.72 3.09
CA LEU A 26 5.19 -2.97 1.65
C LEU A 26 4.50 -1.81 0.94
N ILE A 27 3.67 -1.05 1.66
CA ILE A 27 2.99 0.15 1.18
C ILE A 27 3.34 1.35 2.07
N ASP A 28 3.26 2.56 1.50
CA ASP A 28 3.61 3.80 2.20
C ASP A 28 2.42 4.43 2.95
N GLY A 29 1.20 4.00 2.63
CA GLY A 29 0.00 4.54 3.24
C GLY A 29 -1.27 3.88 2.73
N ILE A 30 -2.37 4.15 3.42
CA ILE A 30 -3.70 3.64 3.10
C ILE A 30 -4.59 4.84 2.79
N ILE A 31 -5.22 4.83 1.61
CA ILE A 31 -6.15 5.89 1.20
C ILE A 31 -7.54 5.51 1.71
N PRO A 32 -8.22 6.39 2.48
CA PRO A 32 -9.54 6.09 3.02
C PRO A 32 -10.60 6.03 1.91
N GLU A 33 -11.40 4.98 1.93
CA GLU A 33 -12.58 4.85 1.07
C GLU A 33 -13.77 5.67 1.61
N PRO A 34 -14.65 6.18 0.72
CA PRO A 34 -15.88 6.84 1.14
C PRO A 34 -16.85 5.88 1.85
N LEU A 35 -17.81 6.44 2.60
CA LEU A 35 -18.80 5.67 3.35
C LEU A 35 -19.59 4.75 2.40
N GLY A 36 -19.52 3.43 2.63
CA GLY A 36 -20.14 2.43 1.75
C GLY A 36 -19.19 1.83 0.71
N GLY A 37 -17.95 2.29 0.64
CA GLY A 37 -16.89 1.78 -0.22
C GLY A 37 -16.73 2.57 -1.52
N ALA A 38 -15.58 2.43 -2.17
CA ALA A 38 -15.21 3.19 -3.36
C ALA A 38 -16.19 3.02 -4.55
N HIS A 39 -16.94 1.91 -4.59
CA HIS A 39 -17.93 1.64 -5.62
C HIS A 39 -19.24 2.44 -5.43
N GLN A 40 -19.56 2.88 -4.21
CA GLN A 40 -20.76 3.67 -3.91
C GLN A 40 -20.57 5.15 -4.28
N ASP A 41 -19.37 5.68 -4.05
CA ASP A 41 -18.99 7.05 -4.46
C ASP A 41 -17.62 7.06 -5.15
N PRO A 42 -17.58 6.70 -6.44
CA PRO A 42 -16.33 6.72 -7.21
C PRO A 42 -15.72 8.11 -7.34
N ALA A 43 -16.55 9.16 -7.29
CA ALA A 43 -16.08 10.54 -7.41
C ALA A 43 -15.32 10.98 -6.16
N ALA A 44 -15.84 10.67 -4.96
CA ALA A 44 -15.15 10.92 -3.70
C ALA A 44 -13.87 10.07 -3.58
N ALA A 45 -13.92 8.79 -3.97
CA ALA A 45 -12.75 7.92 -3.97
C ALA A 45 -11.64 8.48 -4.90
N ALA A 46 -12.00 8.94 -6.10
CA ALA A 46 -11.07 9.56 -7.04
C ALA A 46 -10.50 10.89 -6.50
N ALA A 47 -11.30 11.69 -5.78
CA ALA A 47 -10.84 12.92 -5.15
C ALA A 47 -9.81 12.63 -4.04
N ASN A 48 -10.07 11.64 -3.19
CA ASN A 48 -9.13 11.21 -2.14
C ASN A 48 -7.82 10.72 -2.75
N LEU A 49 -7.90 9.87 -3.78
CA LEU A 49 -6.73 9.39 -4.52
C LEU A 49 -5.93 10.53 -5.13
N LYS A 50 -6.59 11.47 -5.82
CA LYS A 50 -5.94 12.63 -6.43
C LYS A 50 -5.21 13.47 -5.37
N SER A 51 -5.83 13.72 -4.23
CA SER A 51 -5.21 14.49 -3.14
C SER A 51 -3.94 13.82 -2.64
N GLN A 52 -3.98 12.50 -2.44
CA GLN A 52 -2.82 11.74 -1.99
C GLN A 52 -1.69 11.76 -3.03
N LEU A 53 -2.01 11.47 -4.30
CA LEU A 53 -1.02 11.48 -5.39
C LEU A 53 -0.33 12.83 -5.56
N LEU A 54 -1.07 13.94 -5.45
CA LEU A 54 -0.49 15.27 -5.56
C LEU A 54 0.46 15.58 -4.41
N LYS A 55 0.13 15.14 -3.20
CA LYS A 55 1.00 15.28 -2.02
C LYS A 55 2.29 14.48 -2.21
N ASP A 56 2.18 13.20 -2.55
CA ASP A 56 3.33 12.32 -2.72
C ASP A 56 4.24 12.81 -3.87
N LEU A 57 3.64 13.27 -4.97
CA LEU A 57 4.40 13.82 -6.09
C LEU A 57 5.14 15.11 -5.70
N ALA A 58 4.52 16.00 -4.93
CA ALA A 58 5.18 17.22 -4.45
C ALA A 58 6.37 16.89 -3.53
N GLU A 59 6.23 15.90 -2.65
CA GLU A 59 7.32 15.44 -1.77
C GLU A 59 8.47 14.81 -2.57
N LEU A 60 8.17 13.98 -3.57
CA LEU A 60 9.19 13.31 -4.39
C LEU A 60 9.89 14.25 -5.37
N THR A 61 9.17 15.20 -5.96
CA THR A 61 9.75 16.17 -6.92
C THR A 61 10.63 17.21 -6.24
N ALA A 62 10.52 17.41 -4.92
CA ALA A 62 11.41 18.25 -4.15
C ALA A 62 12.78 17.61 -3.87
N LYS A 63 12.93 16.29 -4.09
CA LYS A 63 14.18 15.55 -3.87
C LYS A 63 15.03 15.51 -5.15
N ASP A 64 16.34 15.45 -4.98
CA ASP A 64 17.27 15.24 -6.08
C ASP A 64 17.23 13.77 -6.57
N SER A 65 17.69 13.56 -7.81
CA SER A 65 17.65 12.24 -8.45
C SER A 65 18.42 11.17 -7.70
N ASP A 66 19.58 11.54 -7.12
CA ASP A 66 20.47 10.58 -6.47
C ASP A 66 19.84 10.11 -5.15
N THR A 67 19.30 11.04 -4.36
CA THR A 67 18.49 10.74 -3.17
C THR A 67 17.31 9.85 -3.49
N LEU A 68 16.56 10.13 -4.57
CA LEU A 68 15.42 9.29 -4.98
C LEU A 68 15.84 7.85 -5.32
N VAL A 69 17.01 7.65 -5.94
CA VAL A 69 17.52 6.30 -6.23
C VAL A 69 17.93 5.60 -4.94
N THR A 70 18.67 6.27 -4.06
CA THR A 70 19.12 5.70 -2.79
C THR A 70 17.94 5.30 -1.90
N GLU A 71 16.94 6.17 -1.73
CA GLU A 71 15.74 5.88 -0.94
C GLU A 71 14.95 4.70 -1.52
N ARG A 72 14.86 4.59 -2.84
CA ARG A 72 14.19 3.46 -3.50
C ARG A 72 14.90 2.15 -3.18
N ILE A 73 16.24 2.11 -3.30
CA ILE A 73 17.02 0.92 -2.99
C ILE A 73 16.84 0.55 -1.52
N ASP A 74 17.01 1.50 -0.61
CA ASP A 74 16.85 1.30 0.83
C ASP A 74 15.46 0.77 1.21
N LYS A 75 14.41 1.33 0.60
CA LYS A 75 13.02 0.87 0.77
C LYS A 75 12.87 -0.61 0.39
N PHE A 76 13.34 -1.01 -0.80
CA PHE A 76 13.23 -2.40 -1.24
C PHE A 76 14.14 -3.34 -0.45
N SER A 77 15.32 -2.90 -0.03
CA SER A 77 16.22 -3.70 0.81
C SER A 77 15.66 -3.95 2.21
N LYS A 78 14.85 -3.04 2.74
CA LYS A 78 14.14 -3.20 4.01
C LYS A 78 12.88 -4.06 3.91
N MET A 79 12.37 -4.31 2.70
CA MET A 79 11.22 -5.17 2.50
C MET A 79 11.64 -6.64 2.58
N GLY A 80 11.35 -7.26 3.73
CA GLY A 80 11.61 -8.67 4.00
C GLY A 80 12.50 -8.87 5.23
N VAL A 81 12.34 -10.00 5.89
CA VAL A 81 13.16 -10.40 7.04
C VAL A 81 14.14 -11.46 6.56
N VAL A 82 15.43 -11.12 6.54
CA VAL A 82 16.51 -12.09 6.36
C VAL A 82 17.08 -12.39 7.74
N THR A 83 16.81 -13.57 8.26
CA THR A 83 17.54 -14.13 9.41
C THR A 83 18.76 -14.85 8.86
N GLU A 84 19.96 -14.35 9.18
CA GLU A 84 21.21 -15.11 9.03
C GLU A 84 21.33 -16.21 10.10
#